data_AF-A0A553KSD4-F1
#
_entry.id   AF-A0A553KSD4-F1
#
_cell.length_a   1.000
_cell.length_b   1.000
_cell.length_c   1.000
_cell.angle_alpha   90.00
_cell.angle_beta   90.00
_cell.angle_gamma   90.00
#
_symmetry.space_group_name_H-M   'P 1'
#
loop_
_entity.id
_entity.type
_entity.pdbx_description
1 polymer ?
#
loop_
_entity_poly.entity_id
_entity_poly.type
_entity_poly.pdbx_seq_one_letter_code
_entity_poly.pdbx_strand_id
1 'polypeptide(L)'
;MQRKTYLYLTLPAAIAAILVTFYTIDSFDRIFVSSPERQTVREEDVLQTVARIKDNVKIGSSKQEVAALFGDRYVLVDDQGDLENGCEEFWLYRFFTEEDYQPSVPDHVIDEEGIRSGKVGAAFFIGWKDERVYLYTIAYLQGPNHDLHFYSNVNGTIEDEIMNPDGTTTRSE
;
A
#
# COMPACT_ATOMS: atom_id res chain seq x y z
N MET A 1 -84.09 -27.22 2.06
CA MET A 1 -84.21 -27.62 3.47
C MET A 1 -83.03 -27.03 4.21
N GLN A 2 -83.29 -26.23 5.24
CA GLN A 2 -82.32 -25.43 5.98
C GLN A 2 -81.37 -26.28 6.85
N ARG A 3 -80.17 -25.77 7.11
CA ARG A 3 -79.67 -25.53 8.48
C ARG A 3 -78.40 -24.66 8.46
N LYS A 4 -78.52 -23.45 9.03
CA LYS A 4 -77.43 -22.76 9.73
C LYS A 4 -77.28 -23.40 11.11
N THR A 5 -76.08 -23.40 11.71
CA THR A 5 -75.78 -22.88 13.07
C THR A 5 -74.30 -23.08 13.41
N TYR A 6 -73.74 -22.06 14.05
CA TYR A 6 -72.38 -21.82 14.53
C TYR A 6 -71.95 -22.72 15.70
N LEU A 7 -70.64 -22.93 15.91
CA LEU A 7 -70.07 -22.93 17.27
C LEU A 7 -68.55 -22.67 17.29
N TYR A 8 -68.18 -22.02 18.39
CA TYR A 8 -66.93 -21.38 18.78
C TYR A 8 -65.68 -22.29 18.95
N LEU A 9 -64.53 -21.70 18.63
CA LEU A 9 -63.35 -21.51 19.49
C LEU A 9 -62.97 -22.67 20.45
N THR A 10 -61.87 -23.38 20.14
CA THR A 10 -60.86 -23.80 21.13
C THR A 10 -59.53 -24.06 20.43
N LEU A 11 -58.58 -23.13 20.56
CA LEU A 11 -57.16 -23.49 20.58
C LEU A 11 -56.90 -24.28 21.87
N PRO A 12 -56.11 -25.37 21.78
CA PRO A 12 -55.08 -25.53 22.80
C PRO A 12 -53.70 -25.73 22.18
N ALA A 13 -52.75 -25.15 22.89
CA ALA A 13 -51.32 -25.18 22.67
C ALA A 13 -50.76 -26.59 22.50
N ALA A 14 -49.79 -26.72 21.59
CA ALA A 14 -48.75 -27.75 21.67
C ALA A 14 -47.49 -27.24 20.96
N ILE A 15 -46.72 -26.44 21.69
CA ILE A 15 -45.29 -26.27 21.48
C ILE A 15 -44.65 -27.60 21.88
N ALA A 16 -44.16 -28.38 20.92
CA ALA A 16 -43.05 -29.32 21.07
C ALA A 16 -42.86 -30.17 19.81
N ALA A 17 -41.81 -29.89 19.04
CA ALA A 17 -41.03 -30.92 18.37
C ALA A 17 -39.69 -30.28 17.91
N ILE A 18 -38.76 -30.22 18.86
CA ILE A 18 -37.33 -30.14 18.57
C ILE A 18 -37.00 -31.47 17.87
N LEU A 19 -36.79 -31.44 16.56
CA LEU A 19 -36.12 -32.50 15.82
C LEU A 19 -34.73 -32.00 15.45
N VAL A 20 -33.82 -32.22 16.39
CA VAL A 20 -32.38 -32.29 16.12
C VAL A 20 -32.16 -33.52 15.24
N THR A 21 -31.94 -33.31 13.96
CA THR A 21 -31.29 -34.30 13.10
C THR A 21 -29.94 -33.73 12.68
N PHE A 22 -28.91 -34.12 13.43
CA PHE A 22 -27.54 -34.13 12.96
C PHE A 22 -27.43 -35.16 11.83
N TYR A 23 -27.31 -34.68 10.59
CA TYR A 23 -26.55 -35.36 9.56
C TYR A 23 -25.68 -34.32 8.87
N THR A 24 -24.40 -34.44 9.13
CA THR A 24 -23.28 -33.76 8.48
C THR A 24 -23.22 -34.12 6.99
N ILE A 25 -23.12 -33.08 6.15
CA ILE A 25 -22.36 -32.90 4.89
C ILE A 25 -22.59 -31.40 4.61
N ASP A 26 -21.80 -30.50 5.18
CA ASP A 26 -20.52 -30.04 4.65
C ASP A 26 -20.57 -29.80 3.14
N SER A 27 -20.74 -28.55 2.72
CA SER A 27 -19.93 -27.91 1.67
C SER A 27 -20.56 -26.61 1.15
N PHE A 28 -19.98 -25.50 1.60
CA PHE A 28 -19.65 -24.32 0.79
C PHE A 28 -20.78 -23.57 0.05
N ASP A 29 -21.72 -22.99 0.79
CA ASP A 29 -22.22 -21.64 0.45
C ASP A 29 -21.58 -20.62 1.39
N ARG A 30 -20.23 -20.58 1.38
CA ARG A 30 -19.56 -19.33 1.71
C ARG A 30 -19.88 -18.42 0.53
N ILE A 31 -20.85 -17.55 0.75
CA ILE A 31 -21.00 -16.29 0.05
C ILE A 31 -19.58 -15.73 -0.07
N PHE A 32 -18.98 -15.91 -1.25
CA PHE A 32 -17.85 -15.11 -1.67
C PHE A 32 -18.44 -13.70 -1.75
N VAL A 33 -18.42 -13.00 -0.63
CA VAL A 33 -18.22 -11.56 -0.67
C VAL A 33 -16.91 -11.46 -1.41
N SER A 34 -16.98 -11.21 -2.72
CA SER A 34 -15.85 -10.75 -3.48
C SER A 34 -15.27 -9.63 -2.63
N SER A 35 -14.10 -9.89 -2.05
CA SER A 35 -13.23 -8.85 -1.52
C SER A 35 -13.32 -7.70 -2.51
N PRO A 36 -13.54 -6.45 -2.06
CA PRO A 36 -13.58 -5.33 -2.98
C PRO A 36 -12.36 -5.47 -3.87
N GLU A 37 -12.62 -5.48 -5.18
CA GLU A 37 -11.63 -5.66 -6.24
C GLU A 37 -10.51 -4.68 -5.91
N ARG A 38 -9.44 -5.20 -5.28
CA ARG A 38 -8.34 -4.39 -4.77
C ARG A 38 -7.83 -3.69 -6.00
N GLN A 39 -7.81 -2.36 -6.02
CA GLN A 39 -7.24 -1.61 -7.13
C GLN A 39 -5.74 -1.88 -7.14
N THR A 40 -5.35 -3.04 -7.66
CA THR A 40 -3.96 -3.47 -7.76
C THR A 40 -3.35 -2.61 -8.83
N VAL A 41 -2.58 -1.61 -8.40
CA VAL A 41 -1.72 -0.81 -9.27
C VAL A 41 -0.90 -1.78 -10.10
N ARG A 42 -0.89 -1.61 -11.42
CA ARG A 42 -0.14 -2.50 -12.30
C ARG A 42 1.34 -2.23 -12.09
N GLU A 43 2.13 -3.30 -11.99
CA GLU A 43 3.60 -3.20 -11.84
C GLU A 43 4.22 -2.29 -12.93
N GLU A 44 3.73 -2.39 -14.17
CA GLU A 44 4.19 -1.55 -15.28
C GLU A 44 4.02 -0.04 -15.05
N ASP A 45 2.96 0.40 -14.38
CA ASP A 45 2.72 1.81 -14.08
C ASP A 45 3.69 2.30 -12.98
N VAL A 46 3.99 1.43 -12.00
CA VAL A 46 5.01 1.66 -10.97
C VAL A 46 6.39 1.79 -11.62
N LEU A 47 6.79 0.81 -12.44
CA LEU A 47 8.09 0.79 -13.09
C LEU A 47 8.28 1.97 -14.05
N GLN A 48 7.22 2.40 -14.74
CA GLN A 48 7.27 3.61 -15.57
C GLN A 48 7.51 4.87 -14.73
N THR A 49 6.89 4.96 -13.55
CA THR A 49 7.12 6.08 -12.62
C THR A 49 8.54 6.07 -12.07
N VAL A 50 9.05 4.90 -11.68
CA VAL A 50 10.44 4.71 -11.22
C VAL A 50 11.43 5.12 -12.32
N ALA A 51 11.23 4.64 -13.56
CA ALA A 51 12.07 5.01 -14.69
C ALA A 51 12.06 6.52 -14.94
N ARG A 52 10.87 7.14 -14.90
CA ARG A 52 10.73 8.60 -15.03
C ARG A 52 11.52 9.36 -13.96
N ILE A 53 11.54 8.89 -12.72
CA ILE A 53 12.36 9.48 -11.66
C ILE A 53 13.85 9.34 -11.99
N LYS A 54 14.32 8.11 -12.25
CA LYS A 54 15.74 7.82 -12.56
C LYS A 54 16.26 8.63 -13.76
N ASP A 55 15.43 8.80 -14.79
CA ASP A 55 15.80 9.49 -16.01
C ASP A 55 15.87 11.02 -15.85
N ASN A 56 14.96 11.61 -15.06
CA ASN A 56 14.76 13.07 -15.04
C ASN A 56 15.27 13.75 -13.76
N VAL A 57 15.30 13.07 -12.62
CA VAL A 57 15.82 13.65 -11.37
C VAL A 57 17.31 13.37 -11.25
N LYS A 58 18.10 14.43 -11.09
CA LYS A 58 19.55 14.35 -10.92
C LYS A 58 19.96 15.04 -9.62
N ILE A 59 21.10 14.63 -9.09
CA ILE A 59 21.76 15.40 -8.04
C ILE A 59 21.98 16.83 -8.57
N GLY A 60 21.63 17.83 -7.74
CA GLY A 60 21.67 19.24 -8.11
C GLY A 60 20.36 19.81 -8.69
N SER A 61 19.38 18.97 -9.05
CA SER A 61 18.05 19.44 -9.47
C SER A 61 17.41 20.30 -8.38
N SER A 62 16.72 21.35 -8.77
CA SER A 62 15.98 22.23 -7.87
C SER A 62 14.63 21.65 -7.45
N LYS A 63 14.10 22.15 -6.32
CA LYS A 63 12.74 21.84 -5.86
C LYS A 63 11.69 22.09 -6.94
N GLN A 64 11.82 23.20 -7.69
CA GLN A 64 10.89 23.55 -8.77
C GLN A 64 10.93 22.55 -9.93
N GLU A 65 12.12 22.07 -10.32
CA GLU A 65 12.25 21.06 -11.38
C GLU A 65 11.61 19.74 -10.98
N VAL A 66 11.77 19.31 -9.72
CA VAL A 66 11.14 18.09 -9.21
C VAL A 66 9.62 18.26 -9.09
N ALA A 67 9.15 19.36 -8.53
CA ALA A 67 7.73 19.67 -8.43
C ALA A 67 7.06 19.79 -9.81
N ALA A 68 7.75 20.30 -10.83
CA ALA A 68 7.23 20.33 -12.19
C ALA A 68 7.00 18.92 -12.78
N LEU A 69 7.73 17.91 -12.31
CA LEU A 69 7.57 16.52 -12.76
C LEU A 69 6.43 15.82 -12.02
N PHE A 70 6.33 15.99 -10.71
CA PHE A 70 5.48 15.15 -9.84
C PHE A 70 4.35 15.90 -9.13
N GLY A 71 4.31 17.22 -9.27
CA GLY A 71 3.38 18.13 -8.58
C GLY A 71 3.75 18.33 -7.10
N ASP A 72 2.90 19.07 -6.39
CA ASP A 72 3.16 19.47 -5.00
C ASP A 72 2.52 18.52 -3.97
N ARG A 73 2.34 17.24 -4.33
CA ARG A 73 1.71 16.22 -3.48
C ARG A 73 2.71 15.44 -2.62
N TYR A 74 3.87 16.04 -2.35
CA TYR A 74 4.84 15.47 -1.42
C TYR A 74 4.43 15.73 0.03
N VAL A 75 4.93 14.90 0.92
CA VAL A 75 4.92 15.14 2.36
C VAL A 75 6.24 15.82 2.73
N LEU A 76 6.16 16.93 3.47
CA LEU A 76 7.31 17.53 4.13
C LEU A 76 7.62 16.70 5.38
N VAL A 77 8.85 16.20 5.48
CA VAL A 77 9.25 15.32 6.57
C VAL A 77 9.80 16.17 7.71
N ASP A 78 8.95 16.41 8.71
CA ASP A 78 9.23 17.34 9.83
C ASP A 78 10.19 16.75 10.88
N ASP A 79 10.20 15.43 11.05
CA ASP A 79 11.11 14.72 11.95
C ASP A 79 12.09 13.90 11.11
N GLN A 80 13.33 14.35 11.06
CA GLN A 80 14.39 13.75 10.25
C GLN A 80 15.11 12.61 10.99
N GLY A 81 14.72 12.29 12.24
CA GLY A 81 15.51 11.42 13.11
C GLY A 81 16.94 11.95 13.30
N ASP A 82 17.88 11.04 13.58
CA ASP A 82 19.32 11.35 13.67
C ASP A 82 20.02 11.23 12.31
N LEU A 83 19.40 11.72 11.22
CA LEU A 83 20.00 11.69 9.89
C LEU A 83 21.13 12.75 9.78
N GLU A 84 22.35 12.38 10.20
CA GLU A 84 23.56 13.21 10.06
C GLU A 84 24.10 13.25 8.61
N ASN A 85 23.24 13.47 7.62
CA ASN A 85 23.62 13.49 6.20
C ASN A 85 23.84 14.91 5.64
N GLY A 86 23.60 15.94 6.46
CA GLY A 86 23.80 17.35 6.11
C GLY A 86 22.75 17.93 5.15
N CYS A 87 21.61 17.26 4.97
CA CYS A 87 20.43 17.85 4.34
C CYS A 87 19.71 18.76 5.34
N GLU A 88 19.01 19.75 4.81
CA GLU A 88 18.26 20.74 5.58
C GLU A 88 16.76 20.39 5.61
N GLU A 89 16.29 19.69 4.59
CA GLU A 89 14.88 19.39 4.38
C GLU A 89 14.73 18.06 3.63
N PHE A 90 13.62 17.36 3.86
CA PHE A 90 13.30 16.13 3.14
C PHE A 90 11.87 16.12 2.63
N TRP A 91 11.70 15.61 1.42
CA TRP A 91 10.41 15.38 0.80
C TRP A 91 10.18 13.89 0.61
N LEU A 92 8.93 13.45 0.80
CA LEU A 92 8.49 12.11 0.48
C LEU A 92 7.29 12.14 -0.47
N TYR A 93 7.47 11.59 -1.66
CA TYR A 93 6.36 11.26 -2.55
C TYR A 93 5.95 9.80 -2.33
N ARG A 94 4.65 9.56 -2.17
CA ARG A 94 4.06 8.22 -2.22
C ARG A 94 3.19 8.13 -3.47
N PHE A 95 3.57 7.27 -4.40
CA PHE A 95 2.86 7.07 -5.64
C PHE A 95 1.88 5.91 -5.52
N PHE A 96 0.73 6.08 -6.16
CA PHE A 96 -0.33 5.07 -6.20
C PHE A 96 -0.77 4.60 -4.80
N THR A 97 -0.92 5.55 -3.88
CA THR A 97 -1.42 5.29 -2.54
C THR A 97 -2.93 5.07 -2.56
N GLU A 98 -3.39 4.02 -1.88
CA GLU A 98 -4.82 3.77 -1.66
C GLU A 98 -5.46 4.93 -0.87
N GLU A 99 -6.67 5.34 -1.23
CA GLU A 99 -7.30 6.61 -0.82
C GLU A 99 -7.35 6.85 0.70
N ASP A 100 -7.46 5.78 1.50
CA ASP A 100 -7.55 5.82 2.96
C ASP A 100 -6.34 5.21 3.68
N TYR A 101 -5.27 4.89 2.95
CA TYR A 101 -4.11 4.26 3.57
C TYR A 101 -3.26 5.27 4.34
N GLN A 102 -3.02 4.95 5.62
CA GLN A 102 -2.08 5.67 6.48
C GLN A 102 -0.93 4.74 6.87
N PRO A 103 0.32 5.10 6.55
CA PRO A 103 1.51 4.38 7.01
C PRO A 103 1.55 4.28 8.54
N SER A 104 1.99 3.13 9.04
CA SER A 104 2.22 2.91 10.48
C SER A 104 3.56 3.46 10.97
N VAL A 105 4.45 3.82 10.02
CA VAL A 105 5.80 4.32 10.27
C VAL A 105 5.88 5.84 10.05
N PRO A 106 6.82 6.54 10.72
CA PRO A 106 7.07 7.96 10.48
C PRO A 106 7.51 8.25 9.04
N ASP A 107 7.34 9.49 8.57
CA ASP A 107 7.65 9.88 7.18
C ASP A 107 9.16 9.86 6.83
N HIS A 108 10.06 9.84 7.81
CA HIS A 108 11.49 9.62 7.57
C HIS A 108 11.85 8.14 7.35
N VAL A 109 10.89 7.22 7.53
CA VAL A 109 11.06 5.78 7.31
C VAL A 109 10.29 5.37 6.05
N ILE A 110 10.92 4.58 5.20
CA ILE A 110 10.23 3.97 4.06
C ILE A 110 9.21 2.95 4.57
N ASP A 111 7.97 3.10 4.13
CA ASP A 111 6.86 2.21 4.47
C ASP A 111 6.91 0.91 3.64
N GLU A 112 7.81 0.01 4.04
CA GLU A 112 8.01 -1.26 3.37
C GLU A 112 6.76 -2.14 3.41
N GLU A 113 5.99 -2.11 4.51
CA GLU A 113 4.74 -2.88 4.65
C GLU A 113 3.68 -2.38 3.66
N GLY A 114 3.51 -1.06 3.55
CA GLY A 114 2.62 -0.43 2.58
C GLY A 114 2.98 -0.80 1.14
N ILE A 115 4.28 -0.83 0.82
CA ILE A 115 4.77 -1.24 -0.50
C ILE A 115 4.51 -2.72 -0.74
N ARG A 116 4.91 -3.61 0.18
CA ARG A 116 4.73 -5.07 0.06
C ARG A 116 3.27 -5.49 -0.01
N SER A 117 2.39 -4.78 0.68
CA SER A 117 0.94 -5.05 0.65
C SER A 117 0.23 -4.47 -0.57
N GLY A 118 0.92 -3.63 -1.36
CA GLY A 118 0.38 -2.97 -2.55
C GLY A 118 -0.49 -1.75 -2.25
N LYS A 119 -0.47 -1.24 -1.02
CA LYS A 119 -1.18 -0.01 -0.62
C LYS A 119 -0.44 1.25 -1.03
N VAL A 120 0.86 1.13 -1.31
CA VAL A 120 1.72 2.15 -1.92
C VAL A 120 2.45 1.49 -3.09
N GLY A 121 2.41 2.07 -4.28
CA GLY A 121 3.11 1.51 -5.44
C GLY A 121 4.62 1.78 -5.41
N ALA A 122 5.01 3.01 -5.06
CA ALA A 122 6.40 3.39 -4.87
C ALA A 122 6.54 4.55 -3.89
N ALA A 123 7.65 4.59 -3.17
CA ALA A 123 8.07 5.73 -2.35
C ALA A 123 9.30 6.39 -2.98
N PHE A 124 9.32 7.73 -3.01
CA PHE A 124 10.45 8.52 -3.50
C PHE A 124 10.80 9.59 -2.46
N PHE A 125 11.87 9.32 -1.73
CA PHE A 125 12.39 10.12 -0.63
C PHE A 125 13.56 10.97 -1.12
N ILE A 126 13.55 12.27 -0.83
CA ILE A 126 14.52 13.24 -1.35
C ILE A 126 15.10 14.03 -0.18
N GLY A 127 16.42 14.13 -0.11
CA GLY A 127 17.12 15.04 0.78
C GLY A 127 17.62 16.27 0.04
N TRP A 128 17.30 17.45 0.57
CA TRP A 128 17.64 18.74 0.02
C TRP A 128 18.81 19.38 0.78
N LYS A 129 19.76 19.94 0.03
CA LYS A 129 20.85 20.77 0.56
C LYS A 129 21.04 21.96 -0.36
N ASP A 130 21.11 23.18 0.19
CA ASP A 130 21.21 24.41 -0.61
C ASP A 130 20.09 24.50 -1.67
N GLU A 131 18.86 24.11 -1.29
CA GLU A 131 17.68 24.02 -2.16
C GLU A 131 17.78 23.07 -3.39
N ARG A 132 18.76 22.17 -3.37
CA ARG A 132 19.03 21.22 -4.46
C ARG A 132 19.00 19.79 -3.97
N VAL A 133 18.63 18.86 -4.86
CA VAL A 133 18.66 17.42 -4.59
C VAL A 133 20.09 17.04 -4.24
N TYR A 134 20.31 16.62 -3.00
CA TYR A 134 21.59 16.14 -2.51
C TYR A 134 21.63 14.61 -2.49
N LEU A 135 20.51 14.00 -2.11
CA LEU A 135 20.31 12.57 -2.17
C LEU A 135 18.87 12.23 -2.49
N TYR A 136 18.64 11.02 -2.98
CA TYR A 136 17.31 10.45 -3.01
C TYR A 136 17.33 8.92 -2.97
N THR A 137 16.22 8.34 -2.51
CA THR A 137 15.95 6.90 -2.53
C THR A 137 14.59 6.64 -3.15
N ILE A 138 14.49 5.61 -3.99
CA ILE A 138 13.26 5.11 -4.57
C ILE A 138 13.05 3.67 -4.06
N ALA A 139 11.91 3.40 -3.43
CA ALA A 139 11.53 2.08 -2.98
C ALA A 139 10.30 1.58 -3.74
N TYR A 140 10.35 0.36 -4.28
CA TYR A 140 9.30 -0.22 -5.11
C TYR A 140 9.42 -1.74 -5.21
N LEU A 141 8.33 -2.43 -5.56
CA LEU A 141 8.37 -3.86 -5.87
C LEU A 141 8.71 -4.09 -7.34
N GLN A 142 9.47 -5.14 -7.64
CA GLN A 142 9.74 -5.55 -9.01
C GLN A 142 9.89 -7.07 -9.11
N GLY A 143 9.48 -7.61 -10.26
CA GLY A 143 9.75 -8.99 -10.64
C GLY A 143 8.77 -10.01 -10.04
N PRO A 144 8.87 -11.28 -10.46
CA PRO A 144 7.87 -12.31 -10.17
C PRO A 144 7.77 -12.68 -8.69
N ASN A 145 8.81 -12.41 -7.90
CA ASN A 145 8.84 -12.65 -6.46
C ASN A 145 8.38 -11.45 -5.64
N HIS A 146 8.06 -10.32 -6.29
CA HIS A 146 7.80 -9.04 -5.64
C HIS A 146 8.93 -8.67 -4.68
N ASP A 147 10.16 -8.70 -5.20
CA ASP A 147 11.33 -8.29 -4.43
C ASP A 147 11.24 -6.78 -4.16
N LEU A 148 11.64 -6.34 -2.98
CA LEU A 148 11.63 -4.92 -2.63
C LEU A 148 12.97 -4.31 -3.06
N HIS A 149 12.92 -3.39 -4.00
CA HIS A 149 14.08 -2.68 -4.52
C HIS A 149 14.22 -1.33 -3.86
N PHE A 150 15.45 -0.99 -3.49
CA PHE A 150 15.87 0.34 -3.07
C PHE A 150 16.95 0.83 -4.04
N TYR A 151 16.61 1.84 -4.84
CA TYR A 151 17.58 2.58 -5.63
C TYR A 151 17.92 3.85 -4.89
N SER A 152 19.17 4.04 -4.48
CA SER A 152 19.64 5.23 -3.78
C SER A 152 20.70 5.94 -4.61
N ASN A 153 20.63 7.27 -4.67
CA ASN A 153 21.67 8.12 -5.21
C ASN A 153 22.05 9.17 -4.17
N VAL A 154 23.23 9.02 -3.57
CA VAL A 154 23.74 9.91 -2.54
C VAL A 154 24.89 10.71 -3.14
N ASN A 155 24.61 11.96 -3.49
CA ASN A 155 25.59 12.89 -4.06
C ASN A 155 26.37 12.30 -5.26
N GLY A 156 25.72 11.51 -6.11
CA GLY A 156 26.27 10.93 -7.32
C GLY A 156 26.73 9.48 -7.16
N THR A 157 26.85 8.97 -5.93
CA THR A 157 27.10 7.55 -5.67
C THR A 157 25.77 6.81 -5.70
N ILE A 158 25.66 5.82 -6.57
CA ILE A 158 24.45 5.01 -6.72
C ILE A 158 24.65 3.70 -5.97
N GLU A 159 23.63 3.30 -5.21
CA GLU A 159 23.53 1.99 -4.58
C GLU A 159 22.19 1.37 -4.93
N ASP A 160 22.20 0.11 -5.34
CA ASP A 160 21.00 -0.68 -5.58
C ASP A 160 20.95 -1.85 -4.59
N GLU A 161 19.90 -1.91 -3.79
CA GLU A 161 19.65 -2.96 -2.82
C GLU A 161 18.34 -3.69 -3.14
N ILE A 162 18.37 -5.01 -3.10
CA ILE A 162 17.23 -5.88 -3.34
C ILE A 162 16.99 -6.69 -2.07
N MET A 163 15.84 -6.51 -1.45
CA MET A 163 15.40 -7.26 -0.29
C MET A 163 14.33 -8.28 -0.68
N ASN A 164 14.73 -9.54 -0.66
CA ASN A 164 13.89 -10.69 -0.93
C ASN A 164 12.77 -10.82 0.13
N PRO A 165 11.65 -11.50 -0.18
CA PRO A 165 10.56 -11.72 0.77
C PRO A 165 10.96 -12.45 2.06
N ASP A 166 12.06 -13.22 2.03
CA ASP A 166 12.61 -13.92 3.20
C ASP A 166 13.51 -13.04 4.09
N GLY A 167 13.67 -11.76 3.73
CA GLY A 167 14.49 -10.78 4.44
C GLY A 167 15.97 -10.81 4.06
N THR A 168 16.38 -11.67 3.13
CA THR A 168 17.77 -11.64 2.62
C THR A 168 17.98 -10.48 1.65
N THR A 169 19.16 -9.86 1.70
CA THR A 169 19.49 -8.68 0.91
C THR A 169 20.63 -8.97 -0.08
N THR A 170 20.48 -8.49 -1.32
CA THR A 170 21.54 -8.44 -2.33
C THR A 170 21.83 -6.98 -2.65
N ARG A 171 23.11 -6.59 -2.65
CA ARG A 171 23.53 -5.21 -2.95
C ARG A 171 24.44 -5.20 -4.18
N SER A 172 24.24 -4.21 -5.05
CA SER A 172 25.15 -3.87 -6.14
C SER A 172 25.64 -2.43 -5.97
N GLU A 173 26.96 -2.26 -6.10
CA GLU A 173 27.68 -0.98 -6.12
C GLU A 173 28.01 -0.56 -7.56
#